data_AF-A0A6N7PNP2-F1
#
_entry.id   AF-A0A6N7PNP2-F1
#
_cell.length_a   1.000
_cell.length_b   1.000
_cell.length_c   1.000
_cell.angle_alpha   90.00
_cell.angle_beta   90.00
_cell.angle_gamma   90.00
#
_symmetry.space_group_name_H-M   'P 1'
#
loop_
_entity.id
_entity.type
_entity.pdbx_description
1 polymer ?
#
loop_
_entity_poly.entity_id
_entity_poly.type
_entity_poly.pdbx_seq_one_letter_code
_entity_poly.pdbx_strand_id
1 'polypeptide(L)'
;MRAPLLVATILAAFSSSCAAVDDGSIKPEPRAEAPKVVAPLPPEFGTLGEPCPPPGPLDPGAPHVGCGKDGRVGLITAYRRTGLPEGAQKLEGSMGRVEVLVEADRVWVQGTCIFCRSFTEQTSIVHLAHATDEQLMQIQMQAELSNKSPLRDANAWRGAIAAWEPKR
;
A
#
# COMPACT_ATOMS: atom_id res chain seq x y z
N MET A 1 51.14 -41.08 -49.62
CA MET A 1 51.58 -41.56 -48.29
C MET A 1 50.43 -41.21 -47.34
N ARG A 2 49.52 -42.11 -46.92
CA ARG A 2 49.64 -43.08 -45.79
C ARG A 2 50.45 -42.44 -44.64
N ALA A 3 49.96 -42.14 -43.44
CA ALA A 3 48.93 -42.75 -42.59
C ALA A 3 48.52 -41.76 -41.45
N PRO A 4 47.48 -42.09 -40.65
CA PRO A 4 46.68 -41.17 -39.83
C PRO A 4 46.80 -41.37 -38.29
N LEU A 5 45.93 -40.66 -37.56
CA LEU A 5 45.34 -40.96 -36.23
C LEU A 5 45.95 -40.38 -34.93
N LEU A 6 44.99 -40.04 -34.04
CA LEU A 6 45.04 -39.81 -32.58
C LEU A 6 45.49 -38.39 -32.18
N VAL A 7 44.74 -37.61 -31.41
CA VAL A 7 44.15 -37.93 -30.10
C VAL A 7 42.87 -37.12 -29.85
N ALA A 8 41.86 -37.79 -29.30
CA ALA A 8 40.60 -37.26 -28.80
C ALA A 8 40.72 -36.62 -27.40
N THR A 9 39.63 -36.01 -26.92
CA THR A 9 39.40 -35.35 -25.61
C THR A 9 39.97 -33.93 -25.50
N ILE A 10 39.19 -32.89 -25.16
CA ILE A 10 38.44 -32.71 -23.91
C ILE A 10 37.14 -31.92 -24.15
N LEU A 11 36.00 -32.50 -23.73
CA LEU A 11 34.81 -31.74 -23.33
C LEU A 11 35.09 -31.12 -21.95
N ALA A 12 34.91 -29.81 -21.80
CA ALA A 12 34.40 -29.22 -20.57
C ALA A 12 33.90 -27.81 -20.84
N ALA A 13 32.58 -27.68 -20.87
CA ALA A 13 31.89 -26.42 -20.73
C ALA A 13 32.29 -25.77 -19.40
N PHE A 14 32.81 -24.55 -19.45
CA PHE A 14 32.77 -23.64 -18.32
C PHE A 14 31.87 -22.48 -18.70
N SER A 15 30.58 -22.76 -18.58
CA SER A 15 29.55 -21.80 -18.21
C SER A 15 30.15 -20.86 -17.17
N SER A 16 30.32 -19.59 -17.51
CA SER A 16 30.64 -18.54 -16.55
C SER A 16 29.39 -18.29 -15.70
N SER A 17 29.09 -19.26 -14.83
CA SER A 17 28.24 -19.04 -13.68
C SER A 17 28.91 -17.94 -12.87
N CYS A 18 28.24 -16.80 -12.78
CA CYS A 18 28.47 -15.84 -11.71
C CYS A 18 28.10 -16.53 -10.39
N ALA A 19 28.98 -17.42 -9.92
CA ALA A 19 29.03 -17.79 -8.53
C ALA A 19 29.42 -16.50 -7.81
N ALA A 20 28.41 -15.82 -7.26
CA ALA A 20 28.64 -14.80 -6.26
C ALA A 20 29.56 -15.43 -5.21
N VAL A 21 30.75 -14.87 -5.07
CA VAL A 21 31.66 -15.19 -3.98
C VAL A 21 30.88 -14.92 -2.70
N ASP A 22 30.58 -15.99 -1.98
CA ASP A 22 30.04 -15.95 -0.63
C ASP A 22 31.16 -15.41 0.26
N ASP A 23 31.15 -14.10 0.51
CA ASP A 23 32.25 -13.37 1.19
C ASP A 23 32.22 -13.56 2.72
N GLY A 24 31.38 -14.46 3.23
CA GLY A 24 31.21 -14.69 4.66
C GLY A 24 30.56 -13.50 5.38
N SER A 25 30.09 -12.48 4.65
CA SER A 25 29.30 -11.41 5.24
C SER A 25 27.94 -11.98 5.61
N ILE A 26 27.69 -12.05 6.92
CA ILE A 26 26.36 -12.26 7.47
C ILE A 26 25.46 -11.17 6.86
N LYS A 27 24.64 -11.54 5.87
CA LYS A 27 23.53 -10.68 5.45
C LYS A 27 22.72 -10.41 6.71
N PRO A 28 22.56 -9.14 7.14
CA PRO A 28 21.71 -8.84 8.26
C PRO A 28 20.36 -9.48 7.98
N GLU A 29 19.95 -10.41 8.83
CA GLU A 29 18.63 -11.01 8.76
C GLU A 29 17.64 -9.85 8.70
N PRO A 30 16.71 -9.80 7.72
CA PRO A 30 15.74 -8.73 7.65
C PRO A 30 15.08 -8.65 9.02
N ARG A 31 15.23 -7.50 9.68
CA ARG A 31 14.73 -7.32 11.04
C ARG A 31 13.29 -7.80 11.07
N ALA A 32 13.03 -8.88 11.80
CA ALA A 32 11.68 -9.38 11.97
C ALA A 32 10.83 -8.21 12.46
N GLU A 33 9.89 -7.78 11.63
CA GLU A 33 8.98 -6.70 12.00
C GLU A 33 8.22 -7.18 13.23
N ALA A 34 8.42 -6.51 14.37
CA ALA A 34 7.64 -6.79 15.55
C ALA A 34 6.14 -6.75 15.18
N PRO A 35 5.32 -7.69 15.67
CA PRO A 35 3.89 -7.70 15.38
C PRO A 35 3.30 -6.34 15.73
N LYS A 36 2.91 -5.58 14.71
CA LYS A 36 2.30 -4.28 14.92
C LYS A 36 0.93 -4.54 15.53
N VAL A 37 0.67 -3.95 16.69
CA VAL A 37 -0.62 -4.13 17.39
C VAL A 37 -1.74 -3.63 16.49
N VAL A 38 -2.63 -4.53 16.12
CA VAL A 38 -3.79 -4.23 15.28
C VAL A 38 -4.95 -3.87 16.20
N ALA A 39 -5.39 -2.60 16.17
CA ALA A 39 -6.58 -2.18 16.89
C ALA A 39 -7.85 -2.68 16.17
N PRO A 40 -8.97 -2.87 16.88
CA PRO A 40 -10.25 -3.11 16.23
C PRO A 40 -10.65 -1.91 15.35
N LEU A 41 -11.50 -2.18 14.35
CA LEU A 41 -12.09 -1.13 13.54
C LEU A 41 -12.95 -0.21 14.42
N PRO A 42 -12.75 1.11 14.38
CA PRO A 42 -13.60 2.05 15.08
C PRO A 42 -15.06 1.97 14.59
N PRO A 43 -16.07 2.12 15.46
CA PRO A 43 -17.48 2.10 15.06
C PRO A 43 -17.83 3.11 13.98
N GLU A 44 -17.14 4.24 13.94
CA GLU A 44 -17.32 5.32 12.98
C GLU A 44 -17.18 4.82 11.54
N PHE A 45 -16.36 3.80 11.27
CA PHE A 45 -16.22 3.21 9.93
C PHE A 45 -17.55 2.71 9.37
N GLY A 46 -18.51 2.33 10.22
CA GLY A 46 -19.86 1.94 9.83
C GLY A 46 -20.75 3.09 9.35
N THR A 47 -20.31 4.35 9.51
CA THR A 47 -21.03 5.55 9.04
C THR A 47 -20.61 5.99 7.64
N LEU A 48 -19.68 5.28 7.00
CA LEU A 48 -19.22 5.63 5.67
C LEU A 48 -20.40 5.60 4.66
N GLY A 49 -20.58 6.70 3.94
CA GLY A 49 -21.71 6.89 3.01
C GLY A 49 -23.01 7.35 3.67
N GLU A 50 -23.12 7.35 5.01
CA GLU A 50 -24.28 7.87 5.72
C GLU A 50 -24.36 9.41 5.68
N PRO A 51 -25.52 10.02 5.97
CA PRO A 51 -25.61 11.46 6.16
C PRO A 51 -24.58 11.95 7.18
N CYS A 52 -23.94 13.07 6.90
CA CYS A 52 -22.92 13.60 7.79
C CYS A 52 -23.51 13.96 9.15
N PRO A 53 -22.81 13.59 10.25
CA PRO A 53 -23.23 14.02 11.58
C PRO A 53 -23.12 15.55 11.68
N PRO A 54 -23.93 16.19 12.53
CA PRO A 54 -23.73 17.59 12.85
C PRO A 54 -22.33 17.79 13.45
N PRO A 55 -21.71 18.96 13.28
CA PRO A 55 -20.41 19.25 13.87
C PRO A 55 -20.46 19.07 15.38
N GLY A 56 -19.68 18.10 15.88
CA GLY A 56 -19.52 17.80 17.29
C GLY A 56 -18.21 18.36 17.85
N PRO A 57 -17.99 18.23 19.17
CA PRO A 57 -16.70 18.54 19.77
C PRO A 57 -15.60 17.64 19.15
N LEU A 58 -14.44 18.24 18.89
CA LEU A 58 -13.27 17.51 18.39
C LEU A 58 -12.67 16.70 19.53
N ASP A 59 -12.75 15.37 19.43
CA ASP A 59 -11.96 14.46 20.26
C ASP A 59 -10.66 14.10 19.51
N PRO A 60 -9.48 14.50 20.02
CA PRO A 60 -8.20 14.22 19.37
C PRO A 60 -7.85 12.73 19.28
N GLY A 61 -8.51 11.85 20.05
CA GLY A 61 -8.32 10.40 19.98
C GLY A 61 -9.30 9.68 19.03
N ALA A 62 -10.37 10.36 18.61
CA ALA A 62 -11.40 9.79 17.75
C ALA A 62 -10.93 9.75 16.28
N PRO A 63 -11.48 8.82 15.47
CA PRO A 63 -11.30 8.87 14.02
C PRO A 63 -11.78 10.20 13.46
N HIS A 64 -11.03 10.73 12.50
CA HIS A 64 -11.47 11.87 11.73
C HIS A 64 -12.54 11.43 10.71
N VAL A 65 -13.71 12.05 10.78
CA VAL A 65 -14.82 11.85 9.83
C VAL A 65 -14.88 13.05 8.89
N GLY A 66 -14.62 12.80 7.61
CA GLY A 66 -14.66 13.79 6.54
C GLY A 66 -15.98 13.73 5.78
N CYS A 67 -16.72 14.84 5.81
CA CYS A 67 -17.88 15.02 4.95
C CYS A 67 -17.45 15.18 3.50
N GLY A 68 -18.00 14.33 2.65
CA GLY A 68 -17.79 14.37 1.22
C GLY A 68 -18.85 15.23 0.52
N LYS A 69 -19.10 14.94 -0.75
CA LYS A 69 -20.18 15.57 -1.50
C LYS A 69 -21.55 15.08 -1.03
N ASP A 70 -22.57 15.84 -1.41
CA ASP A 70 -23.98 15.53 -1.16
C ASP A 70 -24.34 15.41 0.34
N GLY A 71 -23.51 15.98 1.22
CA GLY A 71 -23.73 15.96 2.67
C GLY A 71 -23.58 14.58 3.31
N ARG A 72 -22.84 13.67 2.69
CA ARG A 72 -22.59 12.30 3.19
C ARG A 72 -21.15 12.11 3.64
N VAL A 73 -20.90 11.15 4.53
CA VAL A 73 -19.54 10.80 4.97
C VAL A 73 -18.77 10.18 3.79
N GLY A 74 -17.76 10.89 3.31
CA GLY A 74 -16.94 10.48 2.16
C GLY A 74 -15.62 9.83 2.57
N LEU A 75 -15.10 10.15 3.75
CA LEU A 75 -13.79 9.72 4.22
C LEU A 75 -13.82 9.49 5.73
N ILE A 76 -13.16 8.43 6.20
CA ILE A 76 -12.86 8.24 7.62
C ILE A 76 -11.40 7.87 7.76
N THR A 77 -10.69 8.51 8.69
CA THR A 77 -9.27 8.26 8.98
C THR A 77 -9.07 8.01 10.47
N ALA A 78 -8.49 6.88 10.82
CA ALA A 78 -8.00 6.58 12.16
C ALA A 78 -6.47 6.66 12.18
N TYR A 79 -5.89 7.44 13.10
CA TYR A 79 -4.43 7.56 13.28
C TYR A 79 -3.85 6.38 14.07
N ARG A 80 -4.20 5.17 13.64
CA ARG A 80 -3.69 3.90 14.14
C ARG A 80 -3.84 2.81 13.08
N ARG A 81 -3.10 1.72 13.25
CA ARG A 81 -3.31 0.50 12.48
C ARG A 81 -4.58 -0.21 12.96
N THR A 82 -5.47 -0.53 12.04
CA THR A 82 -6.69 -1.32 12.33
C THR A 82 -6.67 -2.63 11.57
N GLY A 83 -7.54 -3.58 11.95
CA GLY A 83 -7.76 -4.77 11.14
C GLY A 83 -8.29 -4.35 9.76
N LEU A 84 -7.56 -4.69 8.70
CA LEU A 84 -8.07 -4.55 7.33
C LEU A 84 -8.91 -5.77 6.97
N PRO A 85 -9.92 -5.62 6.09
CA PRO A 85 -10.57 -6.77 5.49
C PRO A 85 -9.57 -7.60 4.67
N GLU A 86 -9.87 -8.88 4.47
CA GLU A 86 -9.02 -9.79 3.70
C GLU A 86 -8.86 -9.31 2.24
N GLY A 87 -7.72 -9.64 1.62
CA GLY A 87 -7.44 -9.30 0.22
C GLY A 87 -6.74 -7.97 -0.01
N ALA A 88 -6.29 -7.28 1.04
CA ALA A 88 -5.47 -6.08 0.90
C ALA A 88 -4.14 -6.38 0.19
N GLN A 89 -3.80 -5.54 -0.81
CA GLN A 89 -2.57 -5.61 -1.56
C GLN A 89 -1.49 -4.75 -0.90
N LYS A 90 -0.26 -5.24 -0.86
CA LYS A 90 0.90 -4.54 -0.29
C LYS A 90 1.65 -3.80 -1.41
N LEU A 91 1.78 -2.49 -1.27
CA LEU A 91 2.58 -1.63 -2.12
C LEU A 91 3.81 -1.18 -1.33
N GLU A 92 5.01 -1.53 -1.79
CA GLU A 92 6.27 -1.10 -1.16
C GLU A 92 6.77 0.20 -1.80
N GLY A 93 6.29 1.31 -1.28
CA GLY A 93 6.61 2.64 -1.77
C GLY A 93 7.83 3.27 -1.10
N SER A 94 8.04 4.54 -1.44
CA SER A 94 9.10 5.39 -0.88
C SER A 94 8.94 5.61 0.63
N MET A 95 7.72 5.47 1.16
CA MET A 95 7.39 5.63 2.58
C MET A 95 7.31 4.28 3.32
N GLY A 96 7.73 3.19 2.67
CA GLY A 96 7.63 1.84 3.19
C GLY A 96 6.35 1.13 2.73
N ARG A 97 5.86 0.21 3.56
CA ARG A 97 4.73 -0.66 3.20
C ARG A 97 3.40 0.07 3.39
N VAL A 98 2.67 0.25 2.28
CA VAL A 98 1.28 0.68 2.25
C VAL A 98 0.40 -0.52 1.88
N GLU A 99 -0.73 -0.68 2.54
CA GLU A 99 -1.71 -1.72 2.26
C GLU A 99 -2.98 -1.08 1.69
N VAL A 100 -3.41 -1.55 0.52
CA VAL A 100 -4.56 -1.01 -0.20
C VAL A 100 -5.56 -2.12 -0.49
N LEU A 101 -6.82 -1.93 -0.11
CA LEU A 101 -7.92 -2.82 -0.48
C LEU A 101 -8.95 -2.03 -1.30
N VAL A 102 -9.32 -2.57 -2.46
CA VAL A 102 -10.30 -1.95 -3.37
C VAL A 102 -11.55 -2.82 -3.44
N GLU A 103 -12.62 -2.35 -2.81
CA GLU A 103 -13.95 -2.95 -2.90
C GLU A 103 -14.73 -2.34 -4.08
N ALA A 104 -16.04 -2.58 -4.16
CA ALA A 104 -16.88 -2.05 -5.24
C ALA A 104 -17.11 -0.53 -5.11
N ASP A 105 -17.38 -0.06 -3.89
CA ASP A 105 -17.81 1.31 -3.58
C ASP A 105 -16.80 2.07 -2.71
N ARG A 106 -15.79 1.39 -2.17
CA ARG A 106 -14.84 1.96 -1.21
C ARG A 106 -13.42 1.49 -1.44
N VAL A 107 -12.48 2.29 -0.95
CA VAL A 107 -11.06 1.97 -0.92
C VAL A 107 -10.53 2.16 0.48
N TRP A 108 -9.77 1.17 0.95
CA TRP A 108 -9.03 1.23 2.18
C TRP A 108 -7.56 1.49 1.88
N VAL A 109 -6.93 2.34 2.67
CA VAL A 109 -5.50 2.60 2.63
C VAL A 109 -4.95 2.61 4.05
N GLN A 110 -4.00 1.74 4.34
CA GLN A 110 -3.30 1.67 5.60
C GLN A 110 -1.81 1.85 5.38
N GLY A 111 -1.18 2.72 6.16
CA GLY A 111 0.25 3.00 6.01
C GLY A 111 0.72 4.03 7.01
N THR A 112 1.90 4.62 6.77
CA THR A 112 2.39 5.73 7.57
C THR A 112 1.66 7.02 7.21
N CYS A 113 1.31 7.81 8.22
CA CYS A 113 0.71 9.13 8.05
C CYS A 113 1.74 10.12 7.49
N ILE A 114 1.61 10.45 6.21
CA ILE A 114 2.51 11.36 5.48
C ILE A 114 2.40 12.82 5.92
N PHE A 115 1.31 13.19 6.59
CA PHE A 115 1.05 14.55 7.07
C PHE A 115 1.34 14.71 8.57
N CYS A 116 1.60 13.61 9.27
CA CYS A 116 1.86 13.62 10.70
C CYS A 116 3.32 13.98 10.94
N ARG A 117 3.59 14.74 12.02
CA ARG A 117 4.97 15.08 12.43
C ARG A 117 5.74 13.89 13.01
N SER A 118 5.06 12.79 13.30
CA SER A 118 5.60 11.55 13.85
C SER A 118 5.26 10.37 12.93
N PHE A 119 6.04 9.28 13.01
CA PHE A 119 5.76 8.00 12.35
C PHE A 119 4.53 7.31 12.96
N THR A 120 3.37 7.93 12.76
CA THR A 120 2.07 7.43 13.19
C THR A 120 1.50 6.59 12.05
N GLU A 121 1.13 5.35 12.32
CA GLU A 121 0.36 4.56 11.37
C GLU A 121 -1.06 5.12 11.28
N GLN A 122 -1.65 5.02 10.11
CA GLN A 122 -3.02 5.43 9.88
C GLN A 122 -3.75 4.42 9.00
N THR A 123 -5.05 4.31 9.22
CA THR A 123 -5.97 3.58 8.36
C THR A 123 -7.07 4.51 7.91
N SER A 124 -7.26 4.61 6.60
CA SER A 124 -8.26 5.46 5.98
C SER A 124 -9.17 4.62 5.09
N ILE A 125 -10.45 4.96 5.07
CA ILE A 125 -11.44 4.39 4.16
C ILE A 125 -12.18 5.52 3.46
N VAL A 126 -12.32 5.42 2.14
CA VAL A 126 -12.98 6.43 1.31
C VAL A 126 -14.13 5.80 0.54
N HIS A 127 -15.28 6.48 0.51
CA HIS A 127 -16.44 6.08 -0.29
C HIS A 127 -16.37 6.74 -1.66
N LEU A 128 -16.14 5.96 -2.71
CA LEU A 128 -15.86 6.47 -4.06
C LEU A 128 -17.00 7.32 -4.62
N ALA A 129 -18.24 6.94 -4.34
CA ALA A 129 -19.41 7.68 -4.80
C ALA A 129 -19.70 8.97 -4.02
N HIS A 130 -19.13 9.16 -2.82
CA HIS A 130 -19.47 10.28 -1.93
C HIS A 130 -18.27 11.14 -1.54
N ALA A 131 -17.05 10.70 -1.78
CA ALA A 131 -15.87 11.50 -1.53
C ALA A 131 -15.79 12.72 -2.47
N THR A 132 -15.20 13.82 -1.97
CA THR A 132 -14.78 14.93 -2.83
C THR A 132 -13.52 14.55 -3.62
N ASP A 133 -13.22 15.30 -4.68
CA ASP A 133 -11.98 15.12 -5.44
C ASP A 133 -10.74 15.33 -4.55
N GLU A 134 -10.78 16.26 -3.59
CA GLU A 134 -9.66 16.46 -2.65
C GLU A 134 -9.45 15.25 -1.75
N GLN A 135 -10.53 14.66 -1.23
CA GLN A 135 -10.45 13.46 -0.41
C GLN A 135 -9.89 12.27 -1.20
N LEU A 136 -10.34 12.08 -2.45
CA LEU A 136 -9.80 11.04 -3.32
C LEU A 136 -8.31 11.25 -3.57
N MET A 137 -7.89 12.48 -3.91
CA MET A 137 -6.48 12.80 -4.13
C MET A 137 -5.63 12.60 -2.88
N GLN A 138 -6.13 12.96 -1.70
CA GLN A 138 -5.45 12.73 -0.43
C GLN A 138 -5.19 11.23 -0.20
N ILE A 139 -6.20 10.39 -0.42
CA ILE A 139 -6.08 8.93 -0.24
C ILE A 139 -5.20 8.30 -1.32
N GLN A 140 -5.23 8.80 -2.56
CA GLN A 140 -4.31 8.37 -3.60
C GLN A 140 -2.85 8.67 -3.27
N MET A 141 -2.60 9.86 -2.74
CA MET A 141 -1.25 10.25 -2.32
C MET A 141 -0.77 9.40 -1.16
N GLN A 142 -1.64 9.09 -0.19
CA GLN A 142 -1.35 8.14 0.89
C GLN A 142 -1.06 6.72 0.35
N ALA A 143 -1.74 6.31 -0.71
CA ALA A 143 -1.50 5.05 -1.41
C ALA A 143 -0.24 5.07 -2.32
N GLU A 144 0.50 6.19 -2.35
CA GLU A 144 1.63 6.44 -3.25
C GLU A 144 1.32 6.25 -4.75
N LEU A 145 0.04 6.33 -5.12
CA LEU A 145 -0.38 6.22 -6.51
C LEU A 145 -0.13 7.56 -7.20
N SER A 146 0.83 7.57 -8.13
CA SER A 146 1.28 8.78 -8.83
C SER A 146 0.30 9.15 -9.96
N ASN A 147 -0.87 9.69 -9.61
CA ASN A 147 -1.89 10.11 -10.56
C ASN A 147 -2.18 11.61 -10.47
N LYS A 148 -2.36 12.27 -11.63
CA LYS A 148 -2.72 13.69 -11.73
C LYS A 148 -4.22 13.95 -11.61
N SER A 149 -5.05 12.90 -11.64
CA SER A 149 -6.51 13.01 -11.56
C SER A 149 -7.09 12.12 -10.45
N PRO A 150 -8.22 12.52 -9.84
CA PRO A 150 -8.92 11.72 -8.85
C PRO A 150 -9.34 10.34 -9.40
N LEU A 151 -9.01 9.26 -8.70
CA LEU A 151 -9.46 7.91 -9.01
C LEU A 151 -10.88 7.71 -8.45
N ARG A 152 -11.90 7.89 -9.29
CA ARG A 152 -13.30 7.99 -8.87
C ARG A 152 -14.05 6.66 -8.81
N ASP A 153 -13.46 5.58 -9.29
CA ASP A 153 -14.09 4.26 -9.31
C ASP A 153 -13.07 3.14 -9.05
N ALA A 154 -13.61 1.98 -8.67
CA ALA A 154 -12.80 0.84 -8.26
C ALA A 154 -11.91 0.31 -9.39
N ASN A 155 -12.32 0.42 -10.66
CA ASN A 155 -11.50 -0.04 -11.78
C ASN A 155 -10.32 0.89 -12.03
N ALA A 156 -10.52 2.20 -11.90
CA ALA A 156 -9.45 3.18 -11.95
C ALA A 156 -8.42 2.91 -10.84
N TRP A 157 -8.87 2.62 -9.61
CA TRP A 157 -8.00 2.21 -8.50
C TRP A 157 -7.22 0.93 -8.79
N ARG A 158 -7.90 -0.14 -9.22
CA ARG A 158 -7.24 -1.41 -9.57
C ARG A 158 -6.23 -1.24 -10.72
N GLY A 159 -6.57 -0.44 -11.73
CA GLY A 159 -5.68 -0.14 -12.85
C GLY A 159 -4.44 0.63 -12.40
N ALA A 160 -4.60 1.62 -11.52
CA ALA A 160 -3.48 2.37 -10.96
C ALA A 160 -2.56 1.50 -10.10
N ILE A 161 -3.13 0.59 -9.30
CA ILE A 161 -2.36 -0.37 -8.50
C ILE A 161 -1.64 -1.39 -9.39
N ALA A 162 -2.29 -1.90 -10.43
CA ALA A 162 -1.67 -2.85 -11.36
C ALA A 162 -0.52 -2.22 -12.17
N ALA A 163 -0.61 -0.92 -12.44
CA ALA A 163 0.44 -0.15 -13.12
C ALA A 163 1.48 0.46 -12.14
N TRP A 164 1.34 0.20 -10.84
CA TRP A 164 2.22 0.78 -9.84
C TRP A 164 3.60 0.10 -9.89
N GLU A 165 4.64 0.93 -9.83
CA GLU A 165 6.03 0.50 -9.76
C GLU A 165 6.67 1.04 -8.46
N PRO A 166 7.48 0.24 -7.76
CA PRO A 166 8.21 0.71 -6.59
C PRO A 166 9.11 1.90 -6.94
N LYS A 167 8.98 3.00 -6.21
CA LYS A 167 9.90 4.15 -6.34
C LYS A 167 11.25 3.74 -5.74
N ARG A 168 12.27 3.62 -6.60
CA ARG A 168 13.66 3.35 -6.21
C ARG A 168 14.34 4.57 -5.61
#